data_AF-A0A258T0M8-F1
#
_entry.id   AF-A0A258T0M8-F1
#
_cell.length_a   1.000
_cell.length_b   1.000
_cell.length_c   1.000
_cell.angle_alpha   90.00
_cell.angle_beta   90.00
_cell.angle_gamma   90.00
#
_symmetry.space_group_name_H-M   'P 1'
#
loop_
_entity.id
_entity.type
_entity.pdbx_description
1 polymer ?
#
loop_
_entity_poly.entity_id
_entity_poly.type
_entity_poly.pdbx_seq_one_letter_code
_entity_poly.pdbx_strand_id
1 'polypeptide(L)'
;SNVSFDVSFLLGGQIIGGPLRLFMIYSAGNFIECTTDTPFLQIGEHKYGKPVLDRAVTFDMEIADALKTSLISMDSTMRSNLGVGLPIDVLVLCPDTLESELSYRIEPGEPYFHDLRERWSAALRSAHTSIPRPPYLKHGRRGENGQG
;
A
#
# COMPACT_ATOMS: atom_id res chain seq x y z
N SER A 1 29.90 -16.68 -10.43
CA SER A 1 29.21 -15.75 -9.51
C SER A 1 28.23 -14.94 -10.34
N ASN A 2 26.99 -15.41 -10.48
CA ASN A 2 25.98 -14.72 -11.30
C ASN A 2 25.14 -13.83 -10.37
N VAL A 3 25.55 -12.58 -10.23
CA VAL A 3 24.70 -11.55 -9.63
C VAL A 3 23.70 -11.16 -10.71
N SER A 4 22.43 -11.51 -10.53
CA SER A 4 21.36 -11.05 -11.41
C SER A 4 21.11 -9.57 -11.11
N PHE A 5 21.39 -8.70 -12.10
CA PHE A 5 20.98 -7.30 -12.05
C PHE A 5 19.56 -7.20 -12.59
N ASP A 6 18.60 -7.01 -11.68
CA ASP A 6 17.18 -6.90 -11.99
C ASP A 6 16.69 -5.55 -11.45
N VAL A 7 16.24 -4.66 -12.34
CA VAL A 7 15.82 -3.28 -12.00
C VAL A 7 14.56 -2.93 -12.76
N SER A 8 13.52 -2.54 -12.03
CA SER A 8 12.25 -2.08 -12.58
C SER A 8 11.99 -0.64 -12.14
N PHE A 9 11.30 0.13 -12.98
CA PHE A 9 10.98 1.53 -12.72
C PHE A 9 9.49 1.80 -12.85
N LEU A 10 9.00 2.75 -12.05
CA LEU A 10 7.74 3.44 -12.33
C LEU A 10 8.08 4.81 -12.91
N LEU A 11 7.46 5.16 -14.04
CA LEU A 11 7.60 6.45 -14.69
C LEU A 11 6.21 7.05 -14.87
N GLY A 12 5.92 8.12 -14.15
CA GLY A 12 4.64 8.81 -14.24
C GLY A 12 4.80 10.32 -14.26
N GLY A 13 3.82 11.00 -14.84
CA GLY A 13 3.79 12.46 -14.96
C GLY A 13 2.94 12.94 -16.12
N GLN A 14 2.96 14.24 -16.33
CA GLN A 14 2.23 14.92 -17.40
C GLN A 14 3.17 15.84 -18.18
N ILE A 15 3.02 15.84 -19.50
CA ILE A 15 3.69 16.79 -20.40
C ILE A 15 2.66 17.81 -20.86
N ILE A 16 3.07 19.07 -21.04
CA ILE A 16 2.21 20.17 -21.52
C ILE A 16 1.35 19.71 -22.71
N GLY A 17 0.03 19.85 -22.57
CA GLY A 17 -0.94 19.49 -23.61
C GLY A 17 -1.25 18.00 -23.75
N GLY A 18 -0.63 17.13 -22.96
CA GLY A 18 -0.91 15.70 -22.89
C GLY A 18 -1.61 15.29 -21.59
N PRO A 19 -2.15 14.05 -21.51
CA PRO A 19 -2.76 13.54 -20.28
C PRO A 19 -1.71 13.12 -19.25
N LEU A 20 -2.12 13.03 -17.98
CA LEU A 20 -1.36 12.36 -16.93
C LEU A 20 -1.28 10.85 -17.24
N ARG A 21 -0.07 10.27 -17.18
CA ARG A 21 0.17 8.86 -17.50
C ARG A 21 1.12 8.23 -16.49
N LEU A 22 1.03 6.91 -16.32
CA LEU A 22 1.91 6.12 -15.47
C LEU A 22 2.29 4.82 -16.17
N PHE A 23 3.59 4.51 -16.17
CA PHE A 23 4.17 3.32 -16.78
C PHE A 23 4.98 2.52 -15.78
N MET A 24 5.02 1.21 -15.97
CA MET A 24 6.02 0.34 -15.35
C MET A 24 6.97 -0.17 -16.43
N ILE A 25 8.26 0.09 -16.25
CA ILE A 25 9.33 -0.37 -17.11
C ILE A 25 9.94 -1.61 -16.46
N TYR A 26 9.85 -2.74 -17.15
CA TYR A 26 10.46 -3.99 -16.73
C TYR A 26 11.96 -4.00 -17.00
N SER A 27 12.67 -4.90 -16.34
CA SER A 27 14.12 -5.07 -16.46
C SER A 27 14.59 -5.47 -17.86
N ALA A 28 13.70 -6.03 -18.68
CA ALA A 28 13.95 -6.31 -20.09
C ALA A 28 13.85 -5.07 -21.00
N GLY A 29 13.42 -3.92 -20.46
CA GLY A 29 13.29 -2.64 -21.16
C GLY A 29 11.92 -2.41 -21.83
N ASN A 30 11.07 -3.42 -21.92
CA ASN A 30 9.67 -3.25 -22.31
C ASN A 30 8.86 -2.65 -21.15
N PHE A 31 7.68 -2.11 -21.46
CA PHE A 31 6.85 -1.42 -20.48
C PHE A 31 5.35 -1.70 -20.68
N ILE A 32 4.58 -1.46 -19.62
CA ILE A 32 3.11 -1.39 -19.65
C ILE A 32 2.65 -0.04 -19.10
N GLU A 33 1.45 0.36 -19.49
CA GLU A 33 0.78 1.57 -19.01
C GLU A 33 -0.34 1.22 -18.03
N CYS A 34 -0.49 2.04 -16.99
CA CYS A 34 -1.60 2.00 -16.04
C CYS A 34 -2.90 2.41 -16.76
N THR A 35 -3.99 1.72 -16.48
CA THR A 35 -5.29 1.98 -17.13
C THR A 35 -6.39 2.19 -16.08
N THR A 36 -7.59 2.54 -16.52
CA THR A 36 -8.76 2.61 -15.64
C THR A 36 -9.09 1.28 -14.97
N ASP A 37 -8.85 0.16 -15.67
CA ASP A 37 -9.09 -1.19 -15.14
C ASP A 37 -7.96 -1.67 -14.21
N THR A 38 -6.77 -1.10 -14.32
CA THR A 38 -5.61 -1.39 -13.45
C THR A 38 -4.99 -0.08 -12.99
N PRO A 39 -5.59 0.60 -12.00
CA PRO A 39 -5.30 2.00 -11.66
C PRO A 39 -4.06 2.20 -10.76
N PHE A 40 -3.28 1.15 -10.50
CA PHE A 40 -2.02 1.26 -9.77
C PHE A 40 -1.01 0.22 -10.23
N LEU A 41 0.27 0.52 -10.03
CA LEU A 41 1.40 -0.37 -10.30
C LEU A 41 2.33 -0.39 -9.08
N GLN A 42 3.05 -1.48 -8.87
CA GLN A 42 4.00 -1.64 -7.76
C GLN A 42 5.30 -2.26 -8.25
N ILE A 43 6.41 -1.86 -7.64
CA ILE A 43 7.74 -2.45 -7.84
C ILE A 43 8.35 -2.85 -6.49
N GLY A 44 9.38 -3.68 -6.49
CA GLY A 44 10.00 -4.19 -5.26
C GLY A 44 9.13 -5.22 -4.51
N GLU A 45 9.09 -5.13 -3.18
CA GLU A 45 8.39 -6.06 -2.28
C GLU A 45 6.87 -5.78 -2.20
N HIS A 46 6.15 -6.09 -3.26
CA HIS A 46 4.75 -5.69 -3.45
C HIS A 46 3.70 -6.62 -2.80
N LYS A 47 4.06 -7.85 -2.42
CA LYS A 47 3.09 -8.90 -2.03
C LYS A 47 2.29 -8.58 -0.76
N TYR A 48 2.90 -7.90 0.20
CA TYR A 48 2.32 -7.69 1.54
C TYR A 48 1.28 -6.56 1.57
N GLY A 49 1.53 -5.48 0.83
CA GLY A 49 0.62 -4.33 0.73
C GLY A 49 -0.44 -4.44 -0.37
N LYS A 50 -0.23 -5.31 -1.37
CA LYS A 50 -1.18 -5.48 -2.48
C LYS A 50 -2.63 -5.77 -2.07
N PRO A 51 -2.93 -6.62 -1.06
CA PRO A 51 -4.31 -6.97 -0.73
C PRO A 51 -5.20 -5.82 -0.25
N VAL A 52 -4.64 -4.74 0.32
CA VAL A 52 -5.43 -3.55 0.67
C VAL A 52 -5.67 -2.67 -0.56
N LEU A 53 -4.68 -2.57 -1.45
CA LEU A 53 -4.82 -1.84 -2.72
C LEU A 53 -5.87 -2.49 -3.62
N ASP A 54 -5.80 -3.82 -3.80
CA ASP A 54 -6.75 -4.59 -4.62
C ASP A 54 -8.22 -4.45 -4.15
N ARG A 55 -8.44 -4.14 -2.86
CA ARG A 55 -9.80 -4.03 -2.28
C ARG A 55 -10.35 -2.62 -2.30
N ALA A 56 -9.50 -1.60 -2.30
CA ALA A 56 -9.90 -0.23 -2.02
C ALA A 56 -9.64 0.73 -3.19
N VAL A 57 -8.56 0.51 -3.97
CA VAL A 57 -8.17 1.45 -5.02
C VAL A 57 -9.04 1.26 -6.25
N THR A 58 -9.61 2.37 -6.71
CA THR A 58 -10.37 2.48 -7.97
C THR A 58 -9.88 3.71 -8.73
N PHE A 59 -10.14 3.77 -10.04
CA PHE A 59 -9.69 4.89 -10.87
C PHE A 59 -10.26 6.25 -10.43
N ASP A 60 -11.54 6.27 -10.03
CA ASP A 60 -12.24 7.50 -9.61
C ASP A 60 -12.08 7.81 -8.11
N MET A 61 -11.15 7.14 -7.41
CA MET A 61 -10.90 7.34 -5.99
C MET A 61 -10.36 8.75 -5.70
N GLU A 62 -10.85 9.38 -4.63
CA GLU A 62 -10.29 10.66 -4.18
C GLU A 62 -8.80 10.49 -3.84
N ILE A 63 -7.96 11.42 -4.31
CA ILE A 63 -6.50 11.33 -4.17
C ILE A 63 -6.05 11.23 -2.70
N ALA A 64 -6.76 11.88 -1.78
CA ALA A 64 -6.50 11.79 -0.34
C ALA A 64 -6.72 10.37 0.21
N ASP A 65 -7.75 9.68 -0.26
CA ASP A 65 -8.05 8.30 0.11
C ASP A 65 -7.09 7.32 -0.58
N ALA A 66 -6.67 7.59 -1.82
CA ALA A 66 -5.64 6.81 -2.51
C ALA A 66 -4.28 6.90 -1.78
N LEU A 67 -3.88 8.11 -1.35
CA LEU A 67 -2.68 8.33 -0.54
C LEU A 67 -2.77 7.57 0.80
N LYS A 68 -3.87 7.74 1.53
CA LYS A 68 -4.11 7.05 2.81
C LYS A 68 -4.03 5.53 2.65
N THR A 69 -4.65 4.98 1.61
CA THR A 69 -4.61 3.54 1.29
C THR A 69 -3.19 3.08 0.95
N SER A 70 -2.43 3.89 0.22
CA SER A 70 -1.02 3.63 -0.11
C SER A 70 -0.14 3.60 1.15
N LEU A 71 -0.38 4.48 2.12
CA LEU A 71 0.31 4.47 3.42
C LEU A 71 -0.02 3.21 4.24
N ILE A 72 -1.27 2.75 4.23
CA ILE A 72 -1.68 1.48 4.86
C ILE A 72 -0.98 0.28 4.19
N SER A 73 -0.84 0.32 2.86
CA SER A 73 -0.10 -0.69 2.09
C SER A 73 1.39 -0.72 2.49
N MET A 74 2.02 0.44 2.63
CA MET A 74 3.40 0.57 3.13
C MET A 74 3.55 0.04 4.56
N ASP A 75 2.65 0.37 5.48
CA ASP A 75 2.68 -0.15 6.86
C ASP A 75 2.60 -1.68 6.91
N SER A 76 1.68 -2.27 6.15
CA SER A 76 1.51 -3.73 6.08
C SER A 76 2.79 -4.42 5.57
N THR A 77 3.49 -3.76 4.65
CA THR A 77 4.74 -4.25 4.06
C THR A 77 5.90 -4.15 5.04
N MET A 78 6.09 -2.99 5.69
CA MET A 78 7.16 -2.79 6.69
C MET A 78 7.04 -3.72 7.89
N ARG A 79 5.82 -4.06 8.32
CA ARG A 79 5.62 -5.03 9.42
C ARG A 79 6.01 -6.47 9.05
N SER A 80 6.01 -6.79 7.76
CA SER A 80 6.16 -8.15 7.26
C SER A 80 7.52 -8.41 6.59
N ASN A 81 8.22 -7.34 6.17
CA ASN A 81 9.51 -7.42 5.50
C ASN A 81 10.44 -6.29 5.96
N LEU A 82 11.56 -6.66 6.61
CA LEU A 82 12.57 -5.73 7.11
C LEU A 82 13.34 -4.98 6.00
N GLY A 83 13.24 -5.44 4.75
CA GLY A 83 13.81 -4.76 3.58
C GLY A 83 13.04 -3.52 3.14
N VAL A 84 11.89 -3.23 3.76
CA VAL A 84 11.09 -2.03 3.51
C VAL A 84 10.97 -1.27 4.83
N GLY A 85 11.20 0.05 4.80
CA GLY A 85 11.25 0.87 6.01
C GLY A 85 11.09 2.36 5.74
N LEU A 86 11.10 3.14 6.82
CA LEU A 86 11.17 4.60 6.78
C LEU A 86 12.59 5.08 6.46
N PRO A 87 12.76 6.31 5.93
CA PRO A 87 11.70 7.25 5.56
C PRO A 87 10.94 6.84 4.29
N ILE A 88 9.73 7.38 4.11
CA ILE A 88 8.91 7.20 2.91
C ILE A 88 8.79 8.55 2.20
N ASP A 89 9.19 8.61 0.93
CA ASP A 89 8.98 9.78 0.08
C ASP A 89 7.62 9.68 -0.63
N VAL A 90 6.85 10.77 -0.59
CA VAL A 90 5.52 10.90 -1.19
C VAL A 90 5.51 12.07 -2.16
N LEU A 91 4.96 11.83 -3.36
CA LEU A 91 4.69 12.85 -4.36
C LEU A 91 3.23 12.72 -4.81
N VAL A 92 2.49 13.83 -4.83
CA VAL A 92 1.14 13.92 -5.42
C VAL A 92 1.17 14.94 -6.54
N LEU A 93 0.66 14.54 -7.71
CA LEU A 93 0.55 15.38 -8.90
C LEU A 93 -0.92 15.64 -9.19
N CYS A 94 -1.26 16.90 -9.42
CA CYS A 94 -2.60 17.29 -9.86
C CYS A 94 -2.62 17.40 -11.39
N PRO A 95 -3.57 16.75 -12.08
CA PRO A 95 -3.72 16.89 -13.53
C PRO A 95 -3.83 18.36 -13.95
N ASP A 96 -3.23 18.69 -15.09
CA ASP A 96 -3.25 19.99 -15.77
C ASP A 96 -2.58 21.15 -15.02
N THR A 97 -1.99 20.90 -13.86
CA THR A 97 -1.21 21.90 -13.10
C THR A 97 0.25 21.94 -13.51
N LEU A 98 0.80 20.80 -13.97
CA LEU A 98 2.24 20.58 -14.20
C LEU A 98 3.12 20.87 -12.96
N GLU A 99 2.51 20.86 -11.78
CA GLU A 99 3.14 21.09 -10.49
C GLU A 99 2.80 19.94 -9.52
N SER A 100 3.60 19.80 -8.46
CA SER A 100 3.30 18.88 -7.38
C SER A 100 2.38 19.54 -6.36
N GLU A 101 1.26 18.89 -6.06
CA GLU A 101 0.39 19.24 -4.93
C GLU A 101 1.09 18.95 -3.59
N LEU A 102 1.83 17.84 -3.55
CA LEU A 102 2.56 17.39 -2.36
C LEU A 102 3.91 16.84 -2.78
N SER A 103 4.97 17.29 -2.12
CA SER A 103 6.27 16.63 -2.08
C SER A 103 6.69 16.57 -0.61
N TYR A 104 6.69 15.37 -0.04
CA TYR A 104 6.81 15.20 1.41
C TYR A 104 7.58 13.94 1.78
N ARG A 105 8.43 14.04 2.80
CA ARG A 105 9.15 12.91 3.38
C ARG A 105 8.56 12.58 4.75
N ILE A 106 8.03 11.36 4.88
CA ILE A 106 7.55 10.81 6.14
C ILE A 106 8.75 10.22 6.89
N GLU A 107 9.18 10.93 7.92
CA GLU A 107 10.28 10.51 8.79
C GLU A 107 9.81 9.53 9.90
N PRO A 108 10.73 8.78 10.53
CA PRO A 108 10.44 8.07 11.77
C PRO A 108 9.80 8.99 12.83
N GLY A 109 8.61 8.62 13.29
CA GLY A 109 7.86 9.37 14.30
C GLY A 109 6.95 10.48 13.75
N GLU A 110 6.76 10.57 12.43
CA GLU A 110 5.80 11.51 11.85
C GLU A 110 4.38 11.28 12.45
N PRO A 111 3.74 12.32 13.03
CA PRO A 111 2.52 12.16 13.82
C PRO A 111 1.35 11.52 13.08
N TYR A 112 1.09 11.92 11.83
CA TYR A 112 -0.05 11.40 11.08
C TYR A 112 0.14 9.92 10.73
N PHE A 113 1.31 9.55 10.21
CA PHE A 113 1.62 8.18 9.85
C PHE A 113 1.65 7.27 11.08
N HIS A 114 2.15 7.76 12.23
CA HIS A 114 2.08 7.03 13.48
C HIS A 114 0.62 6.74 13.90
N ASP A 115 -0.23 7.77 13.97
CA ASP A 115 -1.64 7.63 14.35
C ASP A 115 -2.42 6.74 13.35
N LEU A 116 -2.17 6.87 12.05
CA LEU A 116 -2.75 6.03 11.00
C LEU A 116 -2.47 4.55 11.25
N ARG A 117 -1.22 4.21 11.59
CA ARG A 117 -0.78 2.82 11.86
C ARG A 117 -1.45 2.24 13.10
N GLU A 118 -1.63 3.04 14.15
CA GLU A 118 -2.30 2.62 15.38
C GLU A 118 -3.80 2.38 15.15
N ARG A 119 -4.47 3.33 14.49
CA ARG A 119 -5.90 3.21 14.16
C ARG A 119 -6.18 2.02 13.26
N TRP A 120 -5.36 1.81 12.23
CA TRP A 120 -5.52 0.68 11.33
C TRP A 120 -5.36 -0.66 12.06
N SER A 121 -4.34 -0.78 12.92
CA SER A 121 -4.15 -1.96 13.76
C SER A 121 -5.35 -2.22 14.69
N ALA A 122 -5.89 -1.17 15.32
CA ALA A 122 -7.06 -1.28 16.19
C ALA A 122 -8.30 -1.71 15.41
N ALA A 123 -8.54 -1.13 14.23
CA ALA A 123 -9.66 -1.47 13.36
C ALA A 123 -9.61 -2.94 12.92
N LEU A 124 -8.44 -3.44 12.49
CA LEU A 124 -8.27 -4.85 12.12
C LEU A 124 -8.57 -5.81 13.29
N ARG A 125 -8.09 -5.48 14.50
CA ARG A 125 -8.37 -6.26 15.72
C ARG A 125 -9.85 -6.27 16.06
N SER A 126 -10.51 -5.12 15.91
CA SER A 126 -11.95 -4.99 16.13
C SER A 126 -12.74 -5.82 15.12
N ALA A 127 -12.41 -5.71 13.83
CA ALA A 127 -13.04 -6.48 12.77
C ALA A 127 -12.88 -7.99 13.00
N HIS A 128 -11.67 -8.45 13.33
CA HIS A 128 -11.40 -9.86 13.65
C HIS A 128 -12.27 -10.37 14.81
N THR A 129 -12.38 -9.59 15.89
CA THR A 129 -13.22 -9.94 17.05
C THR A 129 -14.71 -10.01 16.71
N SER A 130 -15.17 -9.19 15.76
CA SER A 130 -16.57 -9.14 15.33
C SER A 130 -16.98 -10.30 14.41
N ILE A 131 -16.02 -10.98 13.78
CA ILE A 131 -16.31 -12.12 12.90
C ILE A 131 -16.74 -13.32 13.78
N PRO A 132 -17.90 -13.93 13.52
CA PRO A 132 -18.36 -15.10 14.28
C PRO A 132 -17.35 -16.25 14.24
N ARG A 133 -17.32 -17.03 15.32
CA ARG A 133 -16.49 -18.24 15.36
C ARG A 133 -16.91 -19.22 14.25
N PRO A 134 -15.97 -19.95 13.63
CA PRO A 134 -16.32 -20.94 12.62
C PRO A 134 -17.31 -21.99 13.17
N PRO A 135 -18.46 -22.22 12.51
CA PRO A 135 -19.54 -23.06 13.04
C PRO A 135 -19.19 -24.55 13.11
N TYR A 136 -18.11 -24.95 12.45
CA TYR A 136 -17.60 -26.33 12.45
C TYR A 136 -16.67 -26.65 13.64
N LEU A 137 -16.37 -25.68 14.51
CA LEU A 137 -15.68 -25.91 15.78
C LEU A 137 -16.69 -26.31 16.87
N LYS A 138 -16.93 -27.62 17.00
CA LYS A 138 -17.90 -28.20 17.96
C LYS A 138 -17.52 -28.00 19.43
N HIS A 139 -16.24 -27.78 19.73
CA HIS A 139 -15.73 -27.54 21.07
C HIS A 139 -14.70 -26.41 21.00
N GLY A 140 -15.10 -25.19 21.33
CA GLY A 140 -14.12 -24.16 21.68
C GLY A 140 -13.49 -24.61 22.99
N ARG A 141 -12.26 -25.15 22.97
CA ARG A 141 -11.52 -25.48 24.20
C ARG A 141 -11.47 -24.22 25.06
N ARG A 142 -12.33 -24.14 26.08
CA ARG A 142 -12.02 -23.36 27.27
C ARG A 142 -10.84 -24.08 27.89
N GLY A 143 -9.72 -23.39 28.06
CA GLY A 143 -8.72 -23.84 29.02
C GLY A 143 -9.42 -23.94 30.36
N GLU A 144 -9.57 -25.15 30.86
CA GLU A 144 -9.89 -25.40 32.26
C GLU A 144 -8.68 -24.93 33.07
N ASN A 145 -8.77 -23.70 33.58
CA ASN A 145 -8.10 -23.32 34.82
C ASN A 145 -9.23 -23.05 35.83
N GLY A 146 -9.49 -24.04 36.66
CA GLY A 146 -10.46 -23.98 37.75
C GLY A 146 -10.24 -25.17 38.67
N GLN A 147 -9.62 -24.89 39.82
CA GLN A 147 -9.30 -25.78 40.92
C GLN A 147 -10.50 -26.63 41.39
N GLY A 148 -10.21 -27.84 41.86
CA GLY A 148 -11.12 -28.75 42.55
C GLY A 148 -10.51 -30.13 42.71
#